data_AF-A0A938USV2-F1
#
_entry.id   AF-A0A938USV2-F1
#
_cell.length_a   1.000
_cell.length_b   1.000
_cell.length_c   1.000
_cell.angle_alpha   90.00
_cell.angle_beta   90.00
_cell.angle_gamma   90.00
#
_symmetry.space_group_name_H-M   'P 1'
#
loop_
_entity.id
_entity.type
_entity.pdbx_description
1 polymer ?
#
loop_
_entity_poly.entity_id
_entity_poly.type
_entity_poly.pdbx_seq_one_letter_code
_entity_poly.pdbx_strand_id
1 'polypeptide(L)'
;MASARLLAPAFRRPAIYHCEQAAEKAFKALLVAKDVPFRPTHDLRKHGTDVAVLFPQLAALMREAANLTVYATGSHYPTEQVVEVDSAALDGALDLADRVVTAAKAAVDAELP
;
A
#
# COMPACT_ATOMS: atom_id res chain seq x y z
N MET A 1 -0.62 -5.49 -8.31
CA MET A 1 -1.81 -5.04 -9.05
C MET A 1 -2.52 -6.16 -9.83
N ALA A 2 -1.83 -7.04 -10.58
CA ALA A 2 -2.49 -8.11 -11.35
C ALA A 2 -3.45 -9.00 -10.53
N SER A 3 -3.02 -9.49 -9.35
CA SER A 3 -3.87 -10.31 -8.47
C SER A 3 -5.10 -9.56 -7.94
N ALA A 4 -4.95 -8.29 -7.57
CA ALA A 4 -6.07 -7.46 -7.11
C ALA A 4 -7.14 -7.33 -8.20
N ARG A 5 -6.72 -7.04 -9.44
CA ARG A 5 -7.63 -6.90 -10.60
C ARG A 5 -8.31 -8.21 -10.97
N LEU A 6 -7.59 -9.34 -10.89
CA LEU A 6 -8.15 -10.66 -11.17
C LEU A 6 -9.27 -11.03 -10.18
N LEU A 7 -9.10 -10.67 -8.91
CA LEU A 7 -10.01 -11.03 -7.82
C LEU A 7 -11.18 -10.06 -7.67
N ALA A 8 -11.02 -8.79 -8.05
CA ALA A 8 -12.02 -7.74 -7.85
C ALA A 8 -13.46 -8.10 -8.28
N PRO A 9 -13.71 -8.78 -9.42
CA PRO A 9 -15.07 -9.09 -9.85
C PRO A 9 -15.82 -10.08 -8.94
N ALA A 10 -15.09 -10.95 -8.23
CA ALA A 10 -15.69 -12.07 -7.48
C ALA A 10 -15.36 -12.07 -5.99
N PHE A 11 -14.25 -11.45 -5.58
CA PHE A 11 -13.68 -11.57 -4.25
C PHE A 11 -13.07 -10.23 -3.78
N ARG A 12 -13.94 -9.33 -3.30
CA ARG A 12 -13.54 -7.97 -2.87
C ARG A 12 -12.49 -7.95 -1.76
N ARG A 13 -12.64 -8.80 -0.75
CA ARG A 13 -11.72 -8.84 0.41
C ARG A 13 -10.31 -9.31 0.04
N PRO A 14 -10.11 -10.42 -0.70
CA PRO A 14 -8.82 -10.75 -1.27
C PRO A 14 -8.26 -9.66 -2.22
N ALA A 15 -9.11 -9.02 -3.02
CA ALA A 15 -8.69 -7.97 -3.92
C ALA A 15 -8.11 -6.74 -3.19
N ILE A 16 -8.83 -6.22 -2.18
CA ILE A 16 -8.37 -5.04 -1.41
C ILE A 16 -7.14 -5.34 -0.57
N TYR A 17 -7.01 -6.57 -0.06
CA TYR A 17 -5.79 -7.05 0.59
C TYR A 17 -4.59 -6.95 -0.37
N HIS A 18 -4.77 -7.32 -1.64
CA HIS A 18 -3.71 -7.16 -2.64
C HIS A 18 -3.41 -5.70 -3.00
N CYS A 19 -4.34 -4.77 -2.83
CA CYS A 19 -4.09 -3.33 -2.96
C CYS A 19 -3.16 -2.84 -1.83
N GLU A 20 -3.46 -3.21 -0.59
CA GLU A 20 -2.60 -2.93 0.58
C GLU A 20 -1.20 -3.51 0.37
N GLN A 21 -1.11 -4.79 0.01
CA GLN A 21 0.17 -5.47 -0.23
C GLN A 21 0.98 -4.87 -1.39
N ALA A 22 0.32 -4.26 -2.37
CA ALA A 22 0.99 -3.55 -3.45
C ALA A 22 1.58 -2.23 -2.94
N ALA A 23 0.82 -1.47 -2.14
CA ALA A 23 1.30 -0.25 -1.50
C ALA A 23 2.48 -0.55 -0.55
N GLU A 24 2.39 -1.60 0.29
CA GLU A 24 3.46 -1.99 1.23
C GLU A 24 4.77 -2.27 0.49
N LYS A 25 4.70 -3.03 -0.59
CA LYS A 25 5.88 -3.35 -1.40
C LYS A 25 6.47 -2.11 -2.08
N ALA A 26 5.63 -1.20 -2.55
CA ALA A 26 6.09 0.06 -3.15
C ALA A 26 6.82 0.94 -2.13
N PHE A 27 6.31 1.05 -0.90
CA PHE A 27 6.97 1.81 0.17
C PHE A 27 8.33 1.19 0.50
N LYS A 28 8.38 -0.14 0.66
CA LYS A 28 9.64 -0.85 0.93
C LYS A 28 10.64 -0.72 -0.22
N ALA A 29 10.18 -0.72 -1.47
CA ALA A 29 11.04 -0.50 -2.63
C ALA A 29 11.72 0.88 -2.58
N LEU A 30 11.00 1.93 -2.18
CA LEU A 30 11.57 3.27 -2.00
C LEU A 30 12.63 3.31 -0.89
N LEU A 31 12.39 2.63 0.24
CA LEU A 31 13.36 2.53 1.32
C LEU A 31 14.63 1.78 0.87
N VAL A 32 14.45 0.66 0.17
CA VAL A 32 15.56 -0.14 -0.39
C VAL A 32 16.36 0.66 -1.43
N ALA A 33 15.71 1.45 -2.28
CA ALA A 33 16.40 2.30 -3.26
C ALA A 33 17.28 3.39 -2.63
N LYS A 34 17.10 3.67 -1.33
CA LYS A 34 17.94 4.59 -0.54
C LYS A 34 18.84 3.86 0.46
N ASP A 35 18.98 2.54 0.33
CA ASP A 35 19.72 1.67 1.26
C ASP A 35 19.26 1.79 2.72
N VAL A 36 17.99 2.13 2.94
CA VAL A 36 17.39 2.23 4.28
C VAL A 36 16.67 0.92 4.63
N PRO A 37 17.06 0.22 5.71
CA PRO A 37 16.34 -0.96 6.15
C PRO A 37 14.95 -0.59 6.67
N PHE A 38 13.95 -1.41 6.36
CA PHE A 38 12.58 -1.24 6.85
C PHE A 38 12.28 -2.14 8.06
N ARG A 39 11.35 -1.69 8.90
CA ARG A 39 10.93 -2.43 10.10
C ARG A 39 10.07 -3.65 9.71
N PRO A 40 10.13 -4.77 10.46
CA PRO A 40 9.27 -5.93 10.23
C PRO A 40 7.84 -5.65 10.73
N THR A 41 7.11 -4.83 10.00
CA THR A 41 5.74 -4.41 10.30
C THR A 41 4.94 -4.30 9.00
N HIS A 42 3.64 -4.56 9.05
CA HIS A 42 2.71 -4.32 7.94
C HIS A 42 1.98 -2.98 8.07
N ASP A 43 2.37 -2.13 9.03
CA ASP A 43 1.76 -0.82 9.20
C ASP A 43 2.35 0.18 8.20
N LEU A 44 1.56 0.51 7.16
CA LEU A 44 1.96 1.46 6.13
C LEU A 44 2.23 2.86 6.69
N ARG A 45 1.66 3.25 7.83
CA ARG A 45 1.97 4.57 8.45
C ARG A 45 3.42 4.63 8.86
N LYS A 46 3.95 3.53 9.41
CA LYS A 46 5.35 3.44 9.85
C LYS A 46 6.30 3.57 8.66
N HIS A 47 6.08 2.75 7.63
CA HIS A 47 6.87 2.83 6.40
C HIS A 47 6.72 4.19 5.71
N GLY A 48 5.50 4.74 5.68
CA GLY A 48 5.19 6.02 5.03
C GLY A 48 5.88 7.21 5.68
N THR A 49 6.04 7.21 7.01
CA THR A 49 6.85 8.23 7.70
C THR A 49 8.31 8.16 7.27
N ASP A 50 8.88 6.96 7.19
CA ASP A 50 10.28 6.78 6.79
C ASP A 50 10.49 7.21 5.31
N VAL A 51 9.56 6.81 4.43
CA VAL A 51 9.55 7.22 3.01
C VAL A 51 9.41 8.74 2.87
N ALA A 52 8.55 9.39 3.65
CA ALA A 52 8.32 10.83 3.54
C ALA A 52 9.55 11.68 3.89
N VAL A 53 10.48 11.16 4.71
CA VAL A 53 11.75 11.82 4.99
C VAL A 53 12.67 11.79 3.77
N LEU A 54 12.70 10.68 3.04
CA LEU A 54 13.58 10.46 1.88
C LEU A 54 13.01 10.99 0.57
N PHE A 55 11.68 10.94 0.44
CA PHE A 55 10.91 11.38 -0.72
C PHE A 55 9.78 12.32 -0.28
N PRO A 56 10.08 13.57 0.12
CA PRO A 56 9.07 14.52 0.61
C PRO A 56 7.95 14.79 -0.39
N GLN A 57 8.25 14.72 -1.70
CA GLN A 57 7.28 14.88 -2.77
C GLN A 57 6.20 13.80 -2.78
N LEU A 58 6.47 12.63 -2.18
CA LEU A 58 5.52 11.52 -2.08
C LEU A 58 4.74 11.52 -0.76
N ALA A 59 5.10 12.38 0.21
CA ALA A 59 4.58 12.32 1.57
C ALA A 59 3.04 12.37 1.67
N ALA A 60 2.39 13.18 0.84
CA ALA A 60 0.93 13.26 0.82
C ALA A 60 0.28 11.95 0.35
N LEU A 61 0.80 11.37 -0.73
CA LEU A 61 0.32 10.10 -1.28
C LEU A 61 0.58 8.93 -0.31
N MET A 62 1.75 8.90 0.33
CA MET A 62 2.08 7.87 1.33
C MET A 62 1.14 7.93 2.54
N ARG A 63 0.77 9.15 2.97
CA ARG A 63 -0.19 9.35 4.06
C ARG A 63 -1.58 8.88 3.71
N GLU A 64 -2.04 9.15 2.48
CA GLU A 64 -3.31 8.67 1.96
C GLU A 64 -3.34 7.13 1.91
N ALA A 65 -2.30 6.53 1.33
CA ALA A 65 -2.16 5.08 1.22
C ALA A 65 -2.00 4.36 2.55
N ALA A 66 -1.56 5.06 3.60
CA ALA A 66 -1.46 4.47 4.93
C ALA A 66 -2.81 4.00 5.51
N ASN A 67 -3.92 4.54 5.01
CA ASN A 67 -5.28 4.09 5.36
C ASN A 67 -5.56 2.65 4.88
N LEU A 68 -4.83 2.15 3.88
CA LEU A 68 -4.98 0.77 3.42
C LEU A 68 -4.56 -0.27 4.45
N THR A 69 -3.78 0.12 5.48
CA THR A 69 -3.35 -0.76 6.58
C THR A 69 -4.52 -1.52 7.22
N VAL A 70 -5.70 -0.90 7.27
CA VAL A 70 -6.90 -1.52 7.84
C VAL A 70 -7.33 -2.80 7.11
N TYR A 71 -6.90 -2.97 5.85
CA TYR A 71 -7.19 -4.13 5.02
C TYR A 71 -6.09 -5.20 5.06
N ALA A 72 -4.95 -4.93 5.70
CA ALA A 72 -3.83 -5.87 5.81
C ALA A 72 -4.16 -7.09 6.68
N THR A 73 -5.05 -6.91 7.67
CA THR A 73 -5.29 -7.90 8.74
C THR A 73 -6.77 -7.95 9.13
N GLY A 74 -7.65 -8.25 8.19
CA GLY A 74 -9.05 -8.57 8.52
C GLY A 74 -9.20 -10.03 8.95
N SER A 75 -8.64 -10.45 10.09
CA SER A 75 -8.95 -11.67 10.86
C SER A 75 -7.73 -12.12 11.68
N HIS A 76 -7.48 -11.54 12.85
CA HIS A 76 -6.74 -12.28 13.88
C HIS A 76 -7.53 -12.48 15.16
N TYR A 77 -8.52 -11.63 15.46
CA TYR A 77 -9.36 -11.80 16.65
C TYR A 77 -10.86 -11.60 16.37
N PRO A 78 -11.76 -12.41 16.99
CA PRO A 78 -13.21 -12.25 16.89
C PRO A 78 -13.76 -10.88 17.32
N THR A 79 -12.94 -10.08 18.01
CA THR A 79 -13.27 -8.75 18.53
C THR A 79 -12.87 -7.60 17.60
N GLU A 80 -12.07 -7.85 16.56
CA GLU A 80 -11.78 -6.83 15.55
C GLU A 80 -12.96 -6.70 14.59
N GLN A 81 -13.44 -5.46 14.42
CA GLN A 81 -14.45 -5.16 13.41
C GLN A 81 -13.89 -5.51 12.04
N VAL A 82 -14.52 -6.47 11.37
CA VAL A 82 -14.28 -6.70 9.95
C VAL A 82 -14.72 -5.44 9.22
N VAL A 83 -13.76 -4.75 8.58
CA VAL A 83 -14.10 -3.62 7.73
C VAL A 83 -14.82 -4.17 6.50
N GLU A 84 -16.09 -3.81 6.36
CA GLU A 84 -16.88 -4.13 5.18
C GLU A 84 -16.26 -3.46 3.95
N VAL A 85 -16.13 -4.24 2.88
CA VAL A 85 -15.53 -3.81 1.63
C VAL A 85 -16.63 -3.76 0.57
N ASP A 86 -17.18 -2.57 0.39
CA ASP A 86 -18.06 -2.29 -0.73
C ASP A 86 -17.27 -2.01 -2.03
N SER A 87 -17.97 -1.85 -3.14
CA SER A 87 -17.34 -1.60 -4.44
C SER A 87 -16.58 -0.27 -4.47
N ALA A 88 -17.09 0.78 -3.82
CA ALA A 88 -16.46 2.10 -3.81
C ALA A 88 -15.13 2.09 -3.04
N ALA A 89 -15.10 1.40 -1.91
CA ALA A 89 -13.89 1.18 -1.11
C ALA A 89 -12.84 0.39 -1.91
N LEU A 90 -13.26 -0.65 -2.64
CA LEU A 90 -12.36 -1.43 -3.48
C LEU A 90 -11.82 -0.61 -4.66
N ASP A 91 -12.68 0.14 -5.35
CA ASP A 91 -12.29 0.99 -6.49
C ASP A 91 -11.31 2.07 -6.05
N GLY A 92 -11.59 2.74 -4.91
CA GLY A 92 -10.67 3.71 -4.32
C GLY A 92 -9.33 3.08 -3.91
N ALA A 93 -9.34 1.88 -3.36
CA ALA A 93 -8.11 1.18 -2.99
C ALA A 93 -7.29 0.73 -4.22
N LEU A 94 -7.95 0.32 -5.31
CA LEU A 94 -7.29 -0.01 -6.57
C LEU A 94 -6.60 1.23 -7.17
N ASP A 95 -7.32 2.34 -7.29
CA ASP A 95 -6.76 3.61 -7.78
C ASP A 95 -5.57 4.07 -6.93
N LEU A 96 -5.75 4.08 -5.61
CA LEU A 96 -4.70 4.51 -4.69
C LEU A 96 -3.46 3.62 -4.77
N ALA A 97 -3.64 2.30 -4.84
CA ALA A 97 -2.53 1.36 -5.00
C ALA A 97 -1.82 1.53 -6.35
N ASP A 98 -2.54 1.77 -7.45
CA ASP A 98 -1.93 2.05 -8.75
C ASP A 98 -1.11 3.34 -8.72
N ARG A 99 -1.66 4.42 -8.15
CA ARG A 99 -0.97 5.72 -7.99
C ARG A 99 0.32 5.56 -7.19
N VAL A 100 0.26 4.84 -6.07
CA VAL A 100 1.43 4.53 -5.23
C VAL A 100 2.49 3.75 -6.00
N VAL A 101 2.10 2.65 -6.64
CA VAL A 101 3.05 1.79 -7.38
C VAL A 101 3.70 2.56 -8.53
N THR A 102 2.91 3.36 -9.26
CA THR A 102 3.41 4.18 -10.36
C THR A 102 4.41 5.24 -9.87
N ALA A 103 4.05 5.97 -8.81
CA ALA A 103 4.91 7.02 -8.26
C ALA A 103 6.20 6.42 -7.66
N ALA A 104 6.09 5.30 -6.94
CA ALA A 104 7.24 4.61 -6.39
C ALA A 104 8.18 4.10 -7.49
N LYS A 105 7.63 3.48 -8.54
CA LYS A 105 8.43 3.03 -9.69
C LYS A 105 9.18 4.20 -10.34
N ALA A 106 8.50 5.30 -10.62
CA ALA A 106 9.12 6.47 -11.23
C ALA A 106 10.25 7.05 -10.36
N ALA A 107 10.06 7.11 -9.04
CA ALA A 107 11.08 7.57 -8.12
C ALA A 107 12.27 6.60 -8.02
N VAL A 108 12.02 5.29 -7.96
CA VAL A 108 13.10 4.28 -7.96
C VAL A 108 13.88 4.31 -9.28
N ASP A 109 13.20 4.34 -10.42
CA ASP A 109 13.84 4.38 -11.74
C ASP A 109 14.70 5.64 -11.92
N ALA A 110 14.35 6.77 -11.28
CA ALA A 110 15.14 8.00 -11.30
C ALA A 110 16.39 7.97 -10.40
N GLU A 111 16.47 7.02 -9.47
CA GLU A 111 17.61 6.83 -8.56
C GLU A 111 18.59 5.75 -9.07
N LEU A 112 18.16 4.96 -10.06
CA LEU A 112 19.01 3.97 -10.71
C LEU A 112 19.91 4.66 -11.77
N PRO A 113 21.20 4.29 -11.85
CA PRO A 113 22.15 4.87 -12.81
C PRO A 113 21.90 4.48 -14.27
#